data_AF-A0A098S7P7-F1
#
_entry.id   AF-A0A098S7P7-F1
#
_cell.length_a   1.000
_cell.length_b   1.000
_cell.length_c   1.000
_cell.angle_alpha   90.00
_cell.angle_beta   90.00
_cell.angle_gamma   90.00
#
_symmetry.space_group_name_H-M   'P 1'
#
loop_
_entity.id
_entity.type
_entity.pdbx_description
1 polymer ?
#
loop_
_entity_poly.entity_id
_entity_poly.type
_entity_poly.pdbx_seq_one_letter_code
_entity_poly.pdbx_strand_id
1 'polypeptide(L)'
;MIAFCGLLGLILFISSCGCKEDEFGEQMIIELPVSTYPNKDTFQLGDTLWVECLFPKVFSVKDASGEIVLEDFQFRTSLFFSEVSDTIEQYGNEVGVLERIGTVDFLPSFTAAEYPIGIVEDSLNYSFKAGFVLLEPGLYWFGFSTPEFLYEDYEHPAMYTCGRNRRSSVNFFYQNPATSEEGYQRLISETNVEYLPELLDLEEYRGTGALTFWVVE
;
A
#
# COMPACT_ATOMS: atom_id res chain seq x y z
N MET A 1 -22.07 -70.53 -20.66
CA MET A 1 -21.83 -69.77 -21.92
C MET A 1 -23.03 -68.86 -22.10
N ILE A 2 -23.04 -67.55 -21.92
CA ILE A 2 -22.05 -66.49 -21.68
C ILE A 2 -22.77 -65.46 -20.79
N ALA A 3 -22.10 -65.00 -19.74
CA ALA A 3 -22.49 -63.82 -18.98
C ALA A 3 -22.20 -62.58 -19.82
N PHE A 4 -23.08 -61.58 -19.81
CA PHE A 4 -22.67 -60.22 -20.16
C PHE A 4 -23.46 -59.21 -19.31
N CYS A 5 -22.87 -58.85 -18.18
CA CYS A 5 -23.20 -57.67 -17.41
C CYS A 5 -22.88 -56.44 -18.28
N GLY A 6 -23.89 -55.82 -18.88
CA GLY A 6 -23.79 -54.53 -19.54
C GLY A 6 -24.08 -53.42 -18.54
N LEU A 7 -23.03 -53.01 -17.84
CA LEU A 7 -22.92 -51.93 -16.87
C LEU A 7 -23.82 -50.72 -17.20
N LEU A 8 -24.56 -50.24 -16.19
CA LEU A 8 -25.14 -48.90 -16.14
C LEU A 8 -24.09 -47.90 -16.63
N GLY A 9 -24.36 -47.24 -17.76
CA GLY A 9 -23.66 -46.06 -18.22
C GLY A 9 -23.92 -44.94 -17.21
N LEU A 10 -23.08 -44.92 -16.16
CA LEU A 10 -22.93 -43.81 -15.25
C LEU A 10 -22.52 -42.61 -16.11
N ILE A 11 -23.50 -41.80 -16.53
CA ILE A 11 -23.22 -40.49 -17.08
C ILE A 11 -22.56 -39.73 -15.94
N LEU A 12 -21.23 -39.68 -16.00
CA LEU A 12 -20.41 -38.72 -15.28
C LEU A 12 -20.92 -37.35 -15.70
N PHE A 13 -21.88 -36.82 -14.94
CA PHE A 13 -21.96 -35.40 -14.70
C PHE A 13 -20.64 -35.03 -14.04
N ILE A 14 -19.62 -34.81 -14.88
CA ILE A 14 -18.53 -33.91 -14.54
C ILE A 14 -19.26 -32.59 -14.36
N SER A 15 -19.70 -32.33 -13.15
CA SER A 15 -19.93 -30.98 -12.68
C SER A 15 -18.60 -30.28 -12.93
N SER A 16 -18.49 -29.67 -14.11
CA SER A 16 -17.77 -28.42 -14.27
C SER A 16 -18.19 -27.61 -13.07
N CYS A 17 -17.35 -27.62 -12.04
CA CYS A 17 -17.46 -26.72 -10.92
C CYS A 17 -17.21 -25.38 -11.59
N GLY A 18 -18.31 -24.76 -12.04
CA GLY A 18 -18.33 -23.65 -12.96
C GLY A 18 -17.65 -22.49 -12.29
N CYS A 19 -16.36 -22.37 -12.56
CA CYS A 19 -15.61 -21.20 -12.23
C CYS A 19 -16.26 -20.05 -13.01
N LYS A 20 -16.90 -19.13 -12.30
CA LYS A 20 -17.29 -17.87 -12.90
C LYS A 20 -15.98 -17.14 -13.21
N GLU A 21 -15.87 -16.63 -14.44
CA GLU A 21 -14.74 -15.79 -14.83
C GLU A 21 -14.63 -14.64 -13.83
N ASP A 22 -13.43 -14.48 -13.27
CA ASP A 22 -13.12 -13.43 -12.32
C ASP A 22 -13.11 -12.08 -13.03
N GLU A 23 -13.74 -11.07 -12.43
CA GLU A 23 -13.89 -9.74 -13.04
C GLU A 23 -12.71 -8.80 -12.77
N PHE A 24 -11.75 -9.21 -11.92
CA PHE A 24 -10.61 -8.40 -11.50
C PHE A 24 -9.30 -8.81 -12.19
N GLY A 25 -9.26 -9.94 -12.89
CA GLY A 25 -8.15 -10.38 -13.74
C GLY A 25 -6.92 -10.88 -12.99
N GLU A 26 -5.94 -11.45 -13.71
CA GLU A 26 -4.74 -12.02 -13.09
C GLU A 26 -3.86 -11.00 -12.34
N GLN A 27 -4.02 -9.71 -12.60
CA GLN A 27 -3.32 -8.62 -11.93
C GLN A 27 -4.34 -7.65 -11.38
N MET A 28 -4.28 -7.38 -10.08
CA MET A 28 -5.25 -6.53 -9.39
C MET A 28 -4.53 -5.34 -8.74
N ILE A 29 -5.05 -4.13 -8.95
CA ILE A 29 -4.55 -2.93 -8.30
C ILE A 29 -5.69 -2.31 -7.50
N ILE A 30 -5.50 -2.19 -6.19
CA ILE A 30 -6.46 -1.62 -5.24
C ILE A 30 -6.01 -0.22 -4.85
N GLU A 31 -6.91 0.76 -4.98
CA GLU A 31 -6.66 2.13 -4.55
C GLU A 31 -7.11 2.32 -3.09
N LEU A 32 -6.16 2.58 -2.20
CA LEU A 32 -6.39 2.81 -0.77
C LEU A 32 -6.43 4.30 -0.47
N PRO A 33 -7.56 4.84 0.03
CA PRO A 33 -7.62 6.24 0.39
C PRO A 33 -6.90 6.45 1.73
N VAL A 34 -5.96 7.38 1.73
CA VAL A 34 -5.19 7.77 2.91
C VAL A 34 -5.21 9.28 3.05
N SER A 35 -4.87 9.79 4.23
CA SER A 35 -4.87 11.22 4.50
C SER A 35 -3.69 11.61 5.35
N THR A 36 -3.18 12.81 5.08
CA THR A 36 -2.07 13.39 5.80
C THR A 36 -2.37 14.84 6.14
N TYR A 37 -1.99 15.29 7.34
CA TYR A 37 -2.24 16.67 7.78
C TYR A 37 -1.26 17.14 8.87
N PRO A 38 -0.98 18.45 8.96
CA PRO A 38 -1.47 19.52 8.09
C PRO A 38 -0.92 19.41 6.66
N ASN A 39 -1.75 19.69 5.66
CA ASN A 39 -1.31 19.77 4.26
C ASN A 39 -0.56 21.08 4.07
N LYS A 40 0.73 21.05 4.35
CA LYS A 40 1.65 22.16 4.18
C LYS A 40 2.99 21.62 3.71
N ASP A 41 3.75 22.52 3.13
CA ASP A 41 4.95 22.22 2.37
C ASP A 41 6.22 22.50 3.20
N THR A 42 6.06 23.10 4.38
CA THR A 42 7.11 23.45 5.34
C THR A 42 6.62 23.21 6.77
N PHE A 43 7.42 22.49 7.55
CA PHE A 43 7.22 22.17 8.95
C PHE A 43 8.33 22.81 9.79
N GLN A 44 8.01 23.14 11.03
CA GLN A 44 8.99 23.52 12.03
C GLN A 44 9.42 22.28 12.81
N LEU A 45 10.65 22.27 13.33
CA LEU A 45 11.12 21.20 14.20
C LEU A 45 10.17 21.04 15.40
N GLY A 46 9.77 19.79 15.67
CA GLY A 46 8.78 19.43 16.68
C GLY A 46 7.33 19.47 16.20
N ASP A 47 7.05 19.94 14.98
CA ASP A 47 5.72 19.77 14.38
C ASP A 47 5.39 18.30 14.18
N THR A 48 4.09 18.00 14.11
CA THR A 48 3.59 16.64 13.88
C THR A 48 2.91 16.53 12.52
N LEU A 49 3.37 15.58 11.70
CA LEU A 49 2.65 15.08 10.53
C LEU A 49 1.72 13.95 10.96
N TRP A 50 0.41 14.14 10.83
CA TRP A 50 -0.57 13.10 11.09
C TRP A 50 -0.81 12.29 9.83
N VAL A 51 -0.93 10.98 10.01
CA VAL A 51 -1.29 10.01 8.97
C VAL A 51 -2.55 9.28 9.43
N GLU A 52 -3.54 9.19 8.54
CA GLU A 52 -4.83 8.58 8.82
C GLU A 52 -5.28 7.73 7.63
N CYS A 53 -5.66 6.50 7.93
CA CYS A 53 -6.34 5.60 7.01
C CYS A 53 -7.72 5.34 7.60
N LEU A 54 -8.77 5.65 6.86
CA LEU A 54 -10.15 5.32 7.25
C LEU A 54 -10.91 4.98 5.97
N PHE A 55 -11.14 3.69 5.75
CA PHE A 55 -11.79 3.22 4.53
C PHE A 55 -12.75 2.06 4.78
N PRO A 56 -13.84 1.99 3.99
CA PRO A 56 -14.79 0.89 4.06
C PRO A 56 -14.13 -0.40 3.55
N LYS A 57 -14.82 -1.52 3.73
CA LYS A 57 -14.37 -2.83 3.21
C LYS A 57 -14.58 -3.03 1.71
N VAL A 58 -15.14 -2.04 1.02
CA VAL A 58 -15.47 -2.10 -0.41
C VAL A 58 -14.52 -1.19 -1.17
N PHE A 59 -13.82 -1.75 -2.15
CA PHE A 59 -12.76 -1.06 -2.89
C PHE A 59 -13.01 -1.13 -4.39
N SER A 60 -12.70 -0.04 -5.07
CA SER A 60 -12.57 -0.03 -6.52
C SER A 60 -11.26 -0.70 -6.92
N VAL A 61 -11.30 -1.49 -8.00
CA VAL A 61 -10.12 -2.09 -8.61
C VAL A 61 -9.80 -1.32 -9.89
N LYS A 62 -8.56 -0.83 -10.02
CA LYS A 62 -8.11 -0.07 -11.21
C LYS A 62 -8.32 -0.93 -12.46
N ASP A 63 -8.80 -0.29 -13.53
CA ASP A 63 -9.07 -0.93 -14.84
C ASP A 63 -10.13 -2.04 -14.83
N ALA A 64 -10.82 -2.27 -13.71
CA ALA A 64 -11.97 -3.16 -13.60
C ALA A 64 -13.26 -2.35 -13.40
N SER A 65 -14.39 -2.91 -13.84
CA SER A 65 -15.71 -2.27 -13.68
C SER A 65 -16.44 -2.63 -12.37
N GLY A 66 -15.87 -3.53 -11.58
CA GLY A 66 -16.45 -4.05 -10.34
C GLY A 66 -15.82 -3.47 -9.08
N GLU A 67 -16.47 -3.72 -7.95
CA GLU A 67 -15.94 -3.44 -6.61
C GLU A 67 -15.60 -4.76 -5.93
N ILE A 68 -14.47 -4.82 -5.23
CA ILE A 68 -14.09 -5.97 -4.41
C ILE A 68 -14.38 -5.68 -2.94
N VAL A 69 -14.93 -6.68 -2.24
CA VAL A 69 -15.09 -6.63 -0.78
C VAL A 69 -13.94 -7.38 -0.14
N LEU A 70 -13.21 -6.71 0.75
CA LEU A 70 -12.09 -7.27 1.51
C LEU A 70 -12.49 -7.32 2.99
N GLU A 71 -13.00 -8.47 3.43
CA GLU A 71 -13.27 -8.75 4.86
C GLU A 71 -12.17 -9.65 5.41
N ASP A 72 -11.74 -9.43 6.66
CA ASP A 72 -10.63 -10.16 7.28
C ASP A 72 -9.31 -10.04 6.48
N PHE A 73 -9.12 -8.91 5.77
CA PHE A 73 -7.93 -8.66 4.96
C PHE A 73 -6.83 -7.98 5.77
N GLN A 74 -5.65 -8.61 5.83
CA GLN A 74 -4.47 -8.05 6.47
C GLN A 74 -3.70 -7.15 5.50
N PHE A 75 -3.89 -5.84 5.60
CA PHE A 75 -3.06 -4.86 4.91
C PHE A 75 -1.65 -4.85 5.51
N ARG A 76 -0.69 -5.43 4.79
CA ARG A 76 0.74 -5.44 5.09
C ARG A 76 1.40 -4.26 4.37
N THR A 77 1.49 -3.12 5.05
CA THR A 77 2.04 -1.88 4.50
C THR A 77 2.92 -1.16 5.52
N SER A 78 3.85 -0.36 5.03
CA SER A 78 4.73 0.48 5.81
C SER A 78 4.70 1.93 5.31
N LEU A 79 5.15 2.84 6.17
CA LEU A 79 5.48 4.21 5.81
C LEU A 79 6.99 4.33 5.68
N PHE A 80 7.45 5.21 4.81
CA PHE A 80 8.87 5.58 4.75
C PHE A 80 9.02 7.09 4.96
N PHE A 81 10.13 7.46 5.58
CA PHE A 81 10.61 8.83 5.70
C PHE A 81 12.03 8.82 5.17
N SER A 82 12.23 9.46 4.02
CA SER A 82 13.53 9.62 3.40
C SER A 82 13.90 11.10 3.45
N GLU A 83 14.98 11.44 4.13
CA GLU A 83 15.56 12.77 4.07
C GLU A 83 16.55 12.83 2.90
N VAL A 84 16.36 13.84 2.04
CA VAL A 84 16.91 13.88 0.69
C VAL A 84 17.54 15.24 0.35
N SER A 85 17.90 16.04 1.36
CA SER A 85 18.61 17.31 1.14
C SER A 85 20.10 17.14 0.84
N ASP A 86 20.69 16.00 1.19
CA ASP A 86 22.06 15.64 0.83
C ASP A 86 22.09 14.74 -0.44
N THR A 87 23.26 14.20 -0.75
CA THR A 87 23.59 13.36 -1.91
C THR A 87 23.14 11.90 -1.78
N ILE A 88 22.69 11.50 -0.59
CA ILE A 88 22.16 10.17 -0.29
C ILE A 88 20.84 10.29 0.47
N GLU A 89 19.95 9.33 0.27
CA GLU A 89 18.74 9.19 1.07
C GLU A 89 19.09 8.73 2.50
N GLN A 90 18.57 9.44 3.49
CA GLN A 90 18.70 9.10 4.91
C GLN A 90 17.36 8.66 5.47
N TYR A 91 17.27 7.39 5.85
CA TYR A 91 16.03 6.80 6.37
C TYR A 91 16.03 6.67 7.90
N GLY A 92 17.18 6.86 8.56
CA GLY A 92 17.38 6.60 9.98
C GLY A 92 17.07 7.78 10.93
N ASN A 93 16.44 8.84 10.43
CA ASN A 93 16.21 10.06 11.21
C ASN A 93 15.25 9.79 12.35
N GLU A 94 15.48 10.44 13.50
CA GLU A 94 14.63 10.27 14.67
C GLU A 94 13.26 10.90 14.40
N VAL A 95 12.20 10.09 14.34
CA VAL A 95 10.82 10.58 14.35
C VAL A 95 10.14 10.13 15.64
N GLY A 96 9.47 11.06 16.31
CA GLY A 96 8.64 10.73 17.45
C GLY A 96 7.31 10.13 16.97
N VAL A 97 6.84 9.05 17.57
CA VAL A 97 5.56 8.42 17.15
C VAL A 97 4.48 8.61 18.22
N LEU A 98 3.32 9.12 17.78
CA LEU A 98 2.12 9.35 18.58
C LEU A 98 0.99 8.45 18.08
N GLU A 99 0.96 7.20 18.53
CA GLU A 99 -0.08 6.24 18.15
C GLU A 99 -1.46 6.65 18.71
N ARG A 100 -2.51 6.42 17.90
CA ARG A 100 -3.91 6.63 18.31
C ARG A 100 -4.79 5.44 17.95
N ILE A 101 -4.68 4.93 16.73
CA ILE A 101 -5.43 3.77 16.24
C ILE A 101 -4.47 2.89 15.44
N GLY A 102 -4.43 1.60 15.75
CA GLY A 102 -3.45 0.69 15.17
C GLY A 102 -2.10 0.76 15.86
N THR A 103 -1.08 0.24 15.18
CA THR A 103 0.30 0.18 15.67
C THR A 103 1.26 0.72 14.64
N VAL A 104 2.40 1.22 15.09
CA VAL A 104 3.54 1.62 14.28
C VAL A 104 4.77 0.91 14.83
N ASP A 105 5.33 0.01 14.05
CA ASP A 105 6.63 -0.58 14.35
C ASP A 105 7.74 0.21 13.66
N PHE A 106 8.99 -0.12 13.99
CA PHE A 106 10.17 0.43 13.33
C PHE A 106 11.09 -0.71 12.89
N LEU A 107 11.35 -0.79 11.59
CA LEU A 107 12.28 -1.75 11.00
C LEU A 107 13.50 -0.99 10.47
N PRO A 108 14.59 -0.91 11.25
CA PRO A 108 15.82 -0.29 10.77
C PRO A 108 16.48 -1.21 9.73
N SER A 109 16.86 -0.65 8.59
CA SER A 109 17.82 -1.29 7.69
C SER A 109 18.88 -0.29 7.24
N PHE A 110 20.03 -0.83 6.83
CA PHE A 110 21.21 -0.04 6.48
C PHE A 110 21.01 0.84 5.23
N THR A 111 20.06 0.48 4.38
CA THR A 111 19.79 1.16 3.09
C THR A 111 18.35 1.63 2.97
N ALA A 112 17.51 1.37 3.97
CA ALA A 112 16.09 1.70 4.01
C ALA A 112 15.61 1.52 5.45
N ALA A 113 14.88 2.47 6.01
CA ALA A 113 14.15 2.26 7.25
C ALA A 113 12.67 2.48 6.96
N GLU A 114 11.86 1.62 7.54
CA GLU A 114 10.42 1.62 7.33
C GLU A 114 9.70 1.59 8.66
N TYR A 115 8.47 2.10 8.62
CA TYR A 115 7.54 2.12 9.74
C TYR A 115 6.33 1.25 9.37
N PRO A 116 6.39 -0.09 9.56
CA PRO A 116 5.23 -0.95 9.35
C PRO A 116 4.06 -0.49 10.19
N ILE A 117 2.87 -0.45 9.58
CA ILE A 117 1.66 -0.03 10.26
C ILE A 117 0.68 -1.19 10.42
N GLY A 118 0.13 -1.34 11.62
CA GLY A 118 -0.97 -2.25 11.91
C GLY A 118 -2.31 -1.54 11.74
N ILE A 119 -3.03 -1.87 10.68
CA ILE A 119 -4.38 -1.33 10.43
C ILE A 119 -5.41 -2.18 11.18
N VAL A 120 -6.30 -1.53 11.95
CA VAL A 120 -7.36 -2.19 12.72
C VAL A 120 -8.61 -2.33 11.87
N GLU A 121 -9.21 -3.52 11.85
CA GLU A 121 -10.50 -3.77 11.22
C GLU A 121 -11.62 -3.79 12.28
N ASP A 122 -12.75 -3.14 11.96
CA ASP A 122 -14.01 -3.29 12.69
C ASP A 122 -15.11 -3.88 11.79
N SER A 123 -16.38 -3.84 12.22
CA SER A 123 -17.49 -4.39 11.43
C SER A 123 -17.74 -3.66 10.09
N LEU A 124 -17.28 -2.42 9.95
CA LEU A 124 -17.60 -1.53 8.84
C LEU A 124 -16.35 -1.05 8.08
N ASN A 125 -15.23 -0.85 8.76
CA ASN A 125 -14.07 -0.15 8.23
C ASN A 125 -12.74 -0.78 8.64
N TYR A 126 -11.71 -0.36 7.93
CA TYR A 126 -10.32 -0.42 8.36
C TYR A 126 -9.90 0.97 8.85
N SER A 127 -9.06 1.03 9.89
CA SER A 127 -8.67 2.27 10.55
C SER A 127 -7.23 2.23 11.05
N PHE A 128 -6.49 3.29 10.77
CA PHE A 128 -5.17 3.57 11.32
C PHE A 128 -5.02 5.08 11.54
N LYS A 129 -4.35 5.46 12.63
CA LYS A 129 -4.05 6.86 12.94
C LYS A 129 -2.82 6.98 13.81
N ALA A 130 -1.81 7.68 13.32
CA ALA A 130 -0.62 8.03 14.07
C ALA A 130 -0.12 9.44 13.70
N GLY A 131 0.53 10.09 14.66
CA GLY A 131 1.28 11.33 14.43
C GLY A 131 2.78 11.05 14.42
N PHE A 132 3.51 11.65 13.49
CA PHE A 132 4.96 11.59 13.36
C PHE A 132 5.54 12.97 13.67
N VAL A 133 6.23 13.08 14.81
CA VAL A 133 6.90 14.29 15.28
C VAL A 133 8.23 14.41 14.55
N LEU A 134 8.43 15.51 13.84
CA LEU A 134 9.59 15.76 12.99
C LEU A 134 10.71 16.38 13.85
N LEU A 135 11.79 15.64 14.08
CA LEU A 135 12.83 16.06 15.05
C LEU A 135 14.13 16.53 14.40
N GLU A 136 14.26 16.38 13.08
CA GLU A 136 15.48 16.74 12.34
C GLU A 136 15.13 17.61 11.12
N PRO A 137 15.88 18.70 10.88
CA PRO A 137 15.68 19.54 9.70
C PRO A 137 16.12 18.82 8.42
N GLY A 138 15.53 19.18 7.29
CA GLY A 138 15.85 18.57 5.99
C GLY A 138 14.71 18.63 5.00
N LEU A 139 14.98 18.16 3.79
CA LEU A 139 13.97 17.94 2.76
C LEU A 139 13.52 16.49 2.88
N TYR A 140 12.24 16.24 3.12
CA TYR A 140 11.72 14.89 3.30
C TYR A 140 10.86 14.47 2.12
N TRP A 141 11.12 13.26 1.62
CA TRP A 141 10.21 12.46 0.83
C TRP A 141 9.55 11.41 1.74
N PHE A 142 8.25 11.55 1.92
CA PHE A 142 7.42 10.66 2.72
C PHE A 142 6.44 9.92 1.82
N GLY A 143 6.10 8.67 2.15
CA GLY A 143 5.04 7.96 1.47
C GLY A 143 4.71 6.60 2.10
N PHE A 144 3.81 5.89 1.45
CA PHE A 144 3.45 4.52 1.77
C PHE A 144 4.17 3.55 0.85
N SER A 145 4.55 2.41 1.40
CA SER A 145 5.13 1.29 0.67
C SER A 145 4.34 0.01 0.97
N THR A 146 4.08 -0.76 -0.07
CA THR A 146 3.64 -2.14 0.04
C THR A 146 4.43 -2.99 -0.92
N PRO A 147 5.53 -3.60 -0.46
CA PRO A 147 6.26 -4.55 -1.27
C PRO A 147 5.41 -5.77 -1.60
N GLU A 148 5.37 -6.16 -2.88
CA GLU A 148 4.59 -7.30 -3.38
C GLU A 148 4.94 -8.61 -2.66
N PHE A 149 6.22 -8.80 -2.31
CA PHE A 149 6.70 -10.00 -1.61
C PHE A 149 6.00 -10.23 -0.26
N LEU A 150 5.46 -9.18 0.37
CA LEU A 150 4.70 -9.32 1.63
C LEU A 150 3.41 -10.13 1.43
N TYR A 151 2.95 -10.30 0.19
CA TYR A 151 1.74 -11.01 -0.15
C TYR A 151 2.00 -12.34 -0.86
N GLU A 152 3.24 -12.77 -1.12
CA GLU A 152 3.51 -14.04 -1.82
C GLU A 152 2.87 -15.26 -1.13
N ASP A 153 3.03 -15.34 0.19
CA ASP A 153 2.49 -16.44 1.02
C ASP A 153 1.17 -16.08 1.74
N TYR A 154 0.56 -14.94 1.40
CA TYR A 154 -0.67 -14.51 2.05
C TYR A 154 -1.90 -15.23 1.48
N GLU A 155 -2.72 -15.78 2.36
CA GLU A 155 -3.92 -16.53 1.99
C GLU A 155 -5.18 -15.72 2.28
N HIS A 156 -5.87 -15.31 1.23
CA HIS A 156 -7.16 -14.63 1.29
C HIS A 156 -7.92 -14.85 -0.03
N PRO A 157 -9.27 -14.96 -0.05
CA PRO A 157 -10.03 -15.18 -1.29
C PRO A 157 -9.69 -14.21 -2.42
N ALA A 158 -9.44 -12.93 -2.10
CA ALA A 158 -9.02 -11.92 -3.06
C ALA A 158 -7.69 -12.22 -3.77
N MET A 159 -6.84 -13.10 -3.23
CA MET A 159 -5.56 -13.48 -3.84
C MET A 159 -5.73 -14.48 -5.00
N TYR A 160 -6.95 -14.92 -5.29
CA TYR A 160 -7.25 -15.96 -6.28
C TYR A 160 -8.21 -15.42 -7.34
N THR A 161 -7.97 -15.75 -8.62
CA THR A 161 -8.96 -15.54 -9.68
C THR A 161 -10.05 -16.59 -9.57
N CYS A 162 -9.68 -17.86 -9.41
CA CYS A 162 -10.65 -18.93 -9.23
C CYS A 162 -10.06 -20.22 -8.69
N GLY A 163 -10.78 -20.86 -7.77
CA GLY A 163 -10.37 -22.13 -7.18
C GLY A 163 -9.04 -21.98 -6.44
N ARG A 164 -7.95 -22.50 -7.02
CA ARG A 164 -6.58 -22.38 -6.49
C ARG A 164 -5.64 -21.60 -7.41
N ASN A 165 -6.17 -20.94 -8.43
CA ASN A 165 -5.38 -20.11 -9.33
C ASN A 165 -5.12 -18.78 -8.64
N ARG A 166 -3.92 -18.64 -8.09
CA ARG A 166 -3.46 -17.40 -7.45
C ARG A 166 -3.25 -16.33 -8.51
N ARG A 167 -3.67 -15.09 -8.22
CA ARG A 167 -3.36 -13.93 -9.05
C ARG A 167 -1.85 -13.78 -9.20
N SER A 168 -1.43 -13.30 -10.36
CA SER A 168 -0.03 -13.00 -10.65
C SER A 168 0.49 -11.83 -9.82
N SER A 169 -0.36 -10.82 -9.54
CA SER A 169 -0.01 -9.71 -8.65
C SER A 169 -1.23 -9.09 -7.98
N VAL A 170 -1.03 -8.57 -6.77
CA VAL A 170 -1.99 -7.74 -6.04
C VAL A 170 -1.24 -6.52 -5.49
N ASN A 171 -1.48 -5.37 -6.10
CA ASN A 171 -0.78 -4.13 -5.79
C ASN A 171 -1.71 -3.10 -5.13
N PHE A 172 -1.12 -2.20 -4.37
CA PHE A 172 -1.85 -1.16 -3.62
C PHE A 172 -1.31 0.21 -3.99
N PHE A 173 -2.20 1.09 -4.44
CA PHE A 173 -1.90 2.48 -4.74
C PHE A 173 -2.56 3.36 -3.69
N TYR A 174 -1.84 4.35 -3.17
CA TYR A 174 -2.29 5.17 -2.06
C TYR A 174 -2.79 6.52 -2.55
N GLN A 175 -4.09 6.74 -2.42
CA GLN A 175 -4.74 7.98 -2.84
C GLN A 175 -4.73 8.96 -1.67
N ASN A 176 -3.75 9.87 -1.67
CA ASN A 176 -3.61 10.91 -0.67
C ASN A 176 -3.96 12.28 -1.27
N PRO A 177 -5.00 12.99 -0.78
CA PRO A 177 -5.38 14.31 -1.29
C PRO A 177 -4.30 15.39 -1.16
N ALA A 178 -3.30 15.19 -0.30
CA ALA A 178 -2.17 16.11 -0.15
C ALA A 178 -1.03 15.84 -1.15
N THR A 179 -1.05 14.71 -1.87
CA THR A 179 -0.07 14.41 -2.92
C THR A 179 -0.34 15.29 -4.13
N SER A 180 0.67 16.06 -4.54
CA SER A 180 0.55 17.02 -5.63
C SER A 180 1.72 16.97 -6.60
N GLU A 181 1.52 17.52 -7.81
CA GLU A 181 2.58 17.65 -8.79
C GLU A 181 3.66 18.64 -8.33
N GLU A 182 3.28 19.69 -7.60
CA GLU A 182 4.24 20.61 -6.99
C GLU A 182 5.16 19.91 -5.98
N GLY A 183 4.62 18.98 -5.17
CA GLY A 183 5.41 18.15 -4.26
C GLY A 183 6.41 17.24 -5.00
N TYR A 184 6.00 16.65 -6.12
CA TYR A 184 6.90 15.88 -6.98
C TYR A 184 7.99 16.77 -7.61
N GLN A 185 7.62 17.91 -8.19
CA GLN A 185 8.58 18.83 -8.80
C GLN A 185 9.59 19.36 -7.79
N ARG A 186 9.16 19.61 -6.55
CA ARG A 186 10.06 19.93 -5.44
C ARG A 186 11.08 18.82 -5.22
N LEU A 187 10.63 17.57 -5.07
CA LEU A 187 11.52 16.44 -4.83
C LEU A 187 12.62 16.39 -5.87
N ILE A 188 12.23 16.41 -7.15
CA ILE A 188 13.17 16.27 -8.26
C ILE A 188 14.08 17.50 -8.44
N SER A 189 13.61 18.71 -8.10
CA SER A 189 14.38 19.95 -8.32
C SER A 189 15.25 20.38 -7.13
N GLU A 190 14.91 19.95 -5.92
CA GLU A 190 15.58 20.39 -4.69
C GLU A 190 16.41 19.29 -4.02
N THR A 191 16.26 18.02 -4.42
CA THR A 191 17.12 16.94 -3.95
C THR A 191 18.52 17.00 -4.57
N ASN A 192 19.54 16.56 -3.82
CA ASN A 192 20.88 16.31 -4.35
C ASN A 192 21.14 14.81 -4.60
N VAL A 193 20.15 13.94 -4.40
CA VAL A 193 20.25 12.50 -4.64
C VAL A 193 20.09 12.21 -6.13
N GLU A 194 21.20 11.92 -6.81
CA GLU A 194 21.27 11.84 -8.29
C GLU A 194 20.32 10.80 -8.91
N TYR A 195 20.04 9.69 -8.23
CA TYR A 195 19.22 8.61 -8.80
C TYR A 195 17.72 8.84 -8.67
N LEU A 196 17.26 9.72 -7.76
CA LEU A 196 15.82 9.93 -7.57
C LEU A 196 15.14 10.47 -8.85
N PRO A 197 15.68 11.49 -9.54
CA PRO A 197 15.16 11.94 -10.83
C PRO A 197 15.19 10.89 -11.96
N GLU A 198 16.06 9.88 -11.86
CA GLU A 198 16.19 8.84 -12.88
C GLU A 198 15.22 7.68 -12.66
N LEU A 199 14.88 7.41 -11.40
CA LEU A 199 14.12 6.23 -10.99
C LEU A 199 12.67 6.52 -10.60
N LEU A 200 12.33 7.78 -10.31
CA LEU A 200 11.00 8.15 -9.82
C LEU A 200 10.28 9.03 -10.82
N ASP A 201 9.15 8.56 -11.34
CA ASP A 201 8.23 9.38 -12.11
C ASP A 201 7.04 9.91 -11.29
N LEU A 202 6.22 10.77 -11.91
CA LEU A 202 5.05 11.35 -11.25
C LEU A 202 3.97 10.32 -10.92
N GLU A 203 3.83 9.25 -11.70
CA GLU A 203 2.86 8.19 -11.43
C GLU A 203 3.28 7.38 -10.22
N GLU A 204 4.56 7.02 -10.10
CA GLU A 204 5.13 6.34 -8.94
C GLU A 204 5.06 7.20 -7.67
N TYR A 205 5.41 8.48 -7.77
CA TYR A 205 5.25 9.43 -6.67
C TYR A 205 3.79 9.52 -6.22
N ARG A 206 2.84 9.57 -7.16
CA ARG A 206 1.40 9.56 -6.83
C ARG A 206 0.94 8.23 -6.25
N GLY A 207 1.42 7.11 -6.77
CA GLY A 207 1.05 5.76 -6.37
C GLY A 207 1.43 5.44 -4.93
N THR A 208 2.46 6.09 -4.38
CA THR A 208 2.85 5.95 -2.96
C THR A 208 2.12 6.91 -2.03
N GLY A 209 1.20 7.75 -2.53
CA GLY A 209 0.52 8.77 -1.72
C GLY A 209 1.51 9.76 -1.11
N ALA A 210 2.59 10.06 -1.83
CA ALA A 210 3.76 10.73 -1.30
C ALA A 210 3.54 12.22 -0.99
N LEU A 211 4.40 12.72 -0.10
CA LEU A 211 4.57 14.13 0.19
C LEU A 211 6.05 14.50 0.10
N THR A 212 6.29 15.75 -0.29
CA THR A 212 7.62 16.36 -0.22
C THR A 212 7.54 17.66 0.56
N PHE A 213 8.26 17.75 1.68
CA PHE A 213 8.19 18.91 2.56
C PHE A 213 9.53 19.23 3.22
N TRP A 214 9.72 20.49 3.57
CA TRP A 214 10.86 20.94 4.37
C TRP A 214 10.56 20.83 5.87
N VAL A 215 11.57 20.50 6.66
CA VAL A 215 11.61 20.70 8.10
C VAL A 215 12.70 21.73 8.39
N VAL A 216 12.34 22.82 9.07
CA VAL A 216 13.25 23.94 9.41
C VAL A 216 13.31 24.18 10.92
N GLU A 217 14.35 24.88 11.36
CA GLU A 217 14.56 25.28 12.77
C GLU A 217 13.59 26.36 13.28
#